data_AF-A0A7S2KAD2-F1
#
_entry.id   AF-A0A7S2KAD2-F1
#
_cell.length_a   1.000
_cell.length_b   1.000
_cell.length_c   1.000
_cell.angle_alpha   90.00
_cell.angle_beta   90.00
_cell.angle_gamma   90.00
#
_symmetry.space_group_name_H-M   'P 1'
#
loop_
_entity.id
_entity.type
_entity.pdbx_description
1 polymer ?
#
loop_
_entity_poly.entity_id
_entity_poly.type
_entity_poly.pdbx_seq_one_letter_code
_entity_poly.pdbx_strand_id
1 'polypeptide(L)'
;LNQASKQTGKQALTKMPSFAEKVASQIPSEVRMISGCHDAQTSADANITSFQLPNPAGRAGGACTAALLQVLYDRPSIAAGNDNTSWVEVLRRMRENLDEQGFEQVPQLSSSRIIDVNERMTIVNDNPSGVKRAVL
;
A
#
# COMPACT_ATOMS: atom_id res chain seq x y z
N LEU A 1 1.83 -67.12 22.82
CA LEU A 1 0.61 -66.46 22.30
C LEU A 1 0.15 -65.43 23.32
N ASN A 2 0.51 -64.17 23.10
CA ASN A 2 -0.37 -62.98 23.16
C ASN A 2 0.49 -61.73 23.40
N GLN A 3 0.72 -61.03 22.28
CA GLN A 3 1.13 -59.65 22.23
C GLN A 3 -0.05 -58.79 22.69
N ALA A 4 0.17 -57.88 23.64
CA ALA A 4 -0.72 -56.74 23.85
C ALA A 4 0.03 -55.48 23.38
N SER A 5 -0.31 -55.05 22.17
CA SER A 5 0.20 -53.84 21.53
C SER A 5 -0.31 -52.60 22.27
N LYS A 6 0.61 -51.84 22.87
CA LYS A 6 0.34 -50.45 23.26
C LYS A 6 0.23 -49.61 21.99
N GLN A 7 -0.99 -49.30 21.55
CA GLN A 7 -1.23 -48.29 20.52
C GLN A 7 -0.98 -46.90 21.11
N THR A 8 0.19 -46.34 20.81
CA THR A 8 0.53 -44.94 21.10
C THR A 8 -0.20 -44.05 20.09
N GLY A 9 -1.38 -43.54 20.45
CA GLY A 9 -2.09 -42.54 19.66
C GLY A 9 -1.31 -41.24 19.63
N LYS A 10 -0.55 -40.99 18.55
CA LYS A 10 -0.10 -39.64 18.19
C LYS A 10 -1.35 -38.86 17.78
N GLN A 11 -1.95 -38.11 18.70
CA GLN A 11 -2.85 -37.03 18.31
C GLN A 11 -2.03 -36.04 17.47
N ALA A 12 -2.37 -35.94 16.18
CA ALA A 12 -1.80 -34.93 15.31
C ALA A 12 -2.20 -33.56 15.89
N LEU A 13 -1.21 -32.81 16.40
CA LEU A 13 -1.42 -31.43 16.78
C LEU A 13 -1.72 -30.66 15.48
N THR A 14 -3.00 -30.42 15.20
CA THR A 14 -3.42 -29.57 14.08
C THR A 14 -2.89 -28.17 14.39
N LYS A 15 -1.74 -27.82 13.81
CA LYS A 15 -1.15 -26.49 13.96
C LYS A 15 -2.17 -25.49 13.44
N MET A 16 -2.74 -24.68 14.34
CA MET A 16 -3.67 -23.64 13.91
C MET A 16 -2.93 -22.72 12.93
N PRO A 17 -3.57 -22.34 11.81
CA PRO A 17 -2.94 -21.41 10.88
C PRO A 17 -2.67 -20.10 11.62
N SER A 18 -1.48 -19.57 11.38
CA SER A 18 -1.07 -18.24 11.82
C SER A 18 -2.06 -17.18 11.33
N PHE A 19 -2.07 -16.03 12.00
CA PHE A 19 -2.92 -14.92 11.57
C PHE A 19 -2.65 -14.52 10.11
N ALA A 20 -1.38 -14.53 9.68
CA ALA A 20 -0.99 -14.25 8.30
C ALA A 20 -1.59 -15.26 7.30
N GLU A 21 -1.57 -16.56 7.62
CA GLU A 21 -2.18 -17.60 6.78
C GLU A 21 -3.70 -17.44 6.69
N LYS A 22 -4.35 -17.08 7.80
CA LYS A 22 -5.79 -16.76 7.80
C LYS A 22 -6.10 -15.56 6.92
N VAL A 23 -5.36 -14.46 7.06
CA VAL A 23 -5.54 -13.26 6.24
C VAL A 23 -5.32 -13.57 4.76
N ALA A 24 -4.29 -14.36 4.41
CA ALA A 24 -4.03 -14.75 3.03
C ALA A 24 -5.16 -15.62 2.43
N SER A 25 -5.80 -16.47 3.24
CA SER A 25 -6.95 -17.27 2.80
C SER A 25 -8.22 -16.43 2.52
N GLN A 26 -8.38 -15.31 3.22
CA GLN A 26 -9.57 -14.45 3.13
C GLN A 26 -9.38 -13.31 2.13
N ILE A 27 -8.15 -12.82 1.98
CA ILE A 27 -7.76 -11.78 1.04
C ILE A 27 -6.67 -12.37 0.14
N PRO A 28 -7.02 -13.07 -0.96
CA PRO A 28 -6.04 -13.75 -1.81
C PRO A 28 -5.04 -12.79 -2.45
N SER A 29 -5.48 -11.57 -2.76
CA SER A 29 -4.67 -10.52 -3.37
C SER A 29 -3.80 -9.79 -2.34
N GLU A 30 -2.68 -9.25 -2.80
CA GLU A 30 -1.93 -8.25 -2.05
C GLU A 30 -2.52 -6.87 -2.33
N VAL A 31 -3.10 -6.27 -1.29
CA VAL A 31 -3.70 -4.94 -1.31
C VAL A 31 -2.85 -3.99 -0.46
N ARG A 32 -2.48 -2.85 -1.03
CA ARG A 32 -1.85 -1.71 -0.38
C ARG A 32 -2.75 -0.49 -0.60
N MET A 33 -3.00 0.28 0.45
CA MET A 33 -3.88 1.44 0.44
C MET A 33 -3.12 2.64 0.99
N ILE A 34 -3.16 3.77 0.27
CA ILE A 34 -2.70 5.06 0.77
C ILE A 34 -3.94 5.88 1.12
N SER A 35 -4.04 6.36 2.36
CA SER A 35 -5.11 7.25 2.82
C SER A 35 -4.57 8.63 3.20
N GLY A 36 -5.43 9.66 3.04
CA GLY A 36 -5.07 11.06 3.25
C GLY A 36 -5.26 11.61 4.66
N CYS A 37 -5.64 10.78 5.63
CA CYS A 37 -5.72 11.18 7.02
C CYS A 37 -5.50 9.99 7.95
N HIS A 38 -5.08 10.31 9.17
CA HIS A 38 -5.27 9.46 10.34
C HIS A 38 -6.75 9.51 10.77
N ASP A 39 -7.28 8.47 11.43
CA ASP A 39 -8.70 8.39 11.86
C ASP A 39 -9.20 9.63 12.67
N ALA A 40 -8.28 10.41 13.25
CA ALA A 40 -8.58 11.63 14.02
C ALA A 40 -8.51 12.95 13.23
N GLN A 41 -8.10 12.93 11.96
CA GLN A 41 -7.96 14.12 11.10
C GLN A 41 -8.99 14.10 9.96
N THR A 42 -9.54 15.25 9.62
CA THR A 42 -10.45 15.40 8.48
C THR A 42 -9.64 15.42 7.18
N SER A 43 -9.96 14.53 6.24
CA SER A 43 -9.42 14.59 4.88
C SER A 43 -9.85 15.89 4.20
N ALA A 44 -8.90 16.68 3.69
CA ALA A 44 -9.19 17.96 3.06
C ALA A 44 -9.36 17.83 1.54
N ASP A 45 -10.38 18.49 0.99
CA ASP A 45 -10.45 18.80 -0.43
C ASP A 45 -9.45 19.92 -0.74
N ALA A 46 -8.57 19.69 -1.71
CA ALA A 46 -7.59 20.69 -2.14
C ALA A 46 -8.07 21.38 -3.41
N ASN A 47 -7.83 22.69 -3.49
CA ASN A 47 -7.79 23.35 -4.79
C ASN A 47 -6.48 22.93 -5.48
N ILE A 48 -6.58 21.95 -6.38
CA ILE A 48 -5.44 21.30 -7.07
C ILE A 48 -4.51 22.28 -7.78
N THR A 49 -4.92 23.53 -8.02
CA THR A 49 -4.07 24.56 -8.63
C THR A 49 -2.77 24.83 -7.87
N SER A 50 -2.68 24.45 -6.60
CA SER A 50 -1.48 24.59 -5.79
C SER A 50 -0.42 23.50 -6.08
N PHE A 51 -0.82 22.38 -6.71
CA PHE A 51 0.06 21.31 -7.17
C PHE A 51 0.40 21.48 -8.66
N GLN A 52 1.63 21.18 -9.05
CA GLN A 52 2.16 21.36 -10.41
C GLN A 52 1.90 20.11 -11.26
N LEU A 53 0.62 19.79 -11.50
CA LEU A 53 0.22 18.61 -12.27
C LEU A 53 0.05 18.91 -13.78
N PRO A 54 0.43 18.00 -14.70
CA PRO A 54 0.47 18.26 -16.14
C PRO A 54 -0.90 18.47 -16.83
N ASN A 55 -2.02 18.26 -16.13
CA ASN A 55 -3.36 18.63 -16.61
C ASN A 55 -4.33 18.89 -15.44
N PRO A 56 -4.40 20.12 -14.90
CA PRO A 56 -5.24 20.45 -13.74
C PRO A 56 -6.73 20.64 -14.08
N ALA A 57 -7.20 20.13 -15.23
CA ALA A 57 -8.59 20.32 -15.69
C ALA A 57 -9.66 19.70 -14.76
N GLY A 58 -9.27 18.92 -13.75
CA GLY A 58 -10.12 18.52 -12.63
C GLY A 58 -9.87 19.40 -11.41
N ARG A 59 -10.74 20.39 -11.17
CA ARG A 59 -10.59 21.38 -10.07
C ARG A 59 -10.88 20.84 -8.66
N ALA A 60 -11.22 19.56 -8.52
CA ALA A 60 -11.51 18.94 -7.23
C ALA A 60 -10.92 17.52 -7.18
N GLY A 61 -9.94 17.33 -6.31
CA GLY A 61 -9.39 16.04 -5.95
C GLY A 61 -8.58 16.22 -4.67
N GLY A 62 -8.63 15.22 -3.79
CA GLY A 62 -8.08 15.35 -2.43
C GLY A 62 -6.59 15.66 -2.43
N ALA A 63 -6.14 16.46 -1.46
CA ALA A 63 -4.73 16.88 -1.38
C ALA A 63 -3.77 15.69 -1.33
N CYS A 64 -4.15 14.59 -0.68
CA CYS A 64 -3.36 13.36 -0.65
C CYS A 64 -3.15 12.74 -2.04
N THR A 65 -4.18 12.75 -2.91
CA THR A 65 -4.07 12.26 -4.28
C THR A 65 -3.17 13.18 -5.09
N ALA A 66 -3.33 14.51 -4.95
CA ALA A 66 -2.49 15.48 -5.62
C ALA A 66 -1.02 15.36 -5.20
N ALA A 67 -0.75 15.16 -3.90
CA ALA A 67 0.59 14.94 -3.37
C ALA A 67 1.23 13.65 -3.91
N LEU A 68 0.48 12.54 -4.00
CA LEU A 68 0.98 11.30 -4.61
C LEU A 68 1.32 11.50 -6.10
N LEU A 69 0.42 12.13 -6.85
CA LEU A 69 0.62 12.39 -8.28
C LEU A 69 1.84 13.29 -8.50
N GLN A 70 2.02 14.34 -7.69
CA GLN A 70 3.18 15.22 -7.76
C GLN A 70 4.49 14.41 -7.64
N VAL A 71 4.60 13.54 -6.63
CA VAL A 71 5.78 12.67 -6.46
C VAL A 71 6.05 11.79 -7.68
N LEU A 72 4.99 11.23 -8.29
CA LEU A 72 5.13 10.36 -9.45
C LEU A 72 5.48 11.14 -10.74
N TYR A 73 4.97 12.35 -10.91
CA TYR A 73 5.28 13.21 -12.06
C TYR A 73 6.68 13.81 -11.97
N ASP A 74 7.13 14.21 -10.78
CA ASP A 74 8.50 14.72 -10.57
C ASP A 74 9.54 13.61 -10.75
N ARG A 75 9.14 12.35 -10.55
CA ARG A 75 10.03 11.20 -10.69
C ARG A 75 9.33 10.04 -11.43
N PRO A 76 9.16 10.13 -12.76
CA PRO A 76 8.44 9.13 -13.56
C PRO A 76 9.04 7.72 -13.49
N SER A 77 10.33 7.60 -13.13
CA SER A 77 11.01 6.32 -12.91
C SER A 77 10.36 5.49 -11.79
N ILE A 78 9.74 6.12 -10.79
CA ILE A 78 8.97 5.43 -9.73
C ILE A 78 7.76 4.72 -10.34
N ALA A 79 6.94 5.44 -11.11
CA ALA A 79 5.75 4.88 -11.76
C ALA A 79 6.12 3.79 -12.79
N ALA A 80 7.26 3.94 -13.47
CA ALA A 80 7.77 2.96 -14.42
C ALA A 80 8.39 1.71 -13.75
N GLY A 81 8.59 1.71 -12.43
CA GLY A 81 9.21 0.59 -11.70
C GLY A 81 10.72 0.46 -11.91
N ASN A 82 11.38 1.50 -12.44
CA ASN A 82 12.83 1.53 -12.74
C ASN A 82 13.63 2.28 -11.67
N ASP A 83 13.00 2.58 -10.54
CA ASP A 83 13.54 3.37 -9.44
C ASP A 83 13.54 2.57 -8.14
N ASN A 84 14.54 2.76 -7.28
CA ASN A 84 14.63 2.07 -5.98
C ASN A 84 14.01 2.87 -4.82
N THR A 85 13.27 3.95 -5.11
CA THR A 85 12.57 4.73 -4.08
C THR A 85 11.62 3.81 -3.31
N SER A 86 11.79 3.80 -2.00
CA SER A 86 11.03 2.99 -1.06
C SER A 86 9.64 3.57 -0.74
N TRP A 87 8.77 2.76 -0.15
CA TRP A 87 7.46 3.23 0.35
C TRP A 87 7.59 4.38 1.33
N VAL A 88 8.53 4.30 2.27
CA VAL A 88 8.75 5.36 3.28
C VAL A 88 9.24 6.67 2.64
N GLU A 89 10.07 6.60 1.60
CA GLU A 89 10.52 7.79 0.89
C GLU A 89 9.40 8.45 0.08
N VAL A 90 8.52 7.66 -0.56
CA VAL A 90 7.32 8.20 -1.23
C VAL A 90 6.41 8.89 -0.21
N LEU A 91 6.10 8.25 0.92
CA LEU A 91 5.25 8.84 1.96
C LEU A 91 5.86 10.13 2.55
N ARG A 92 7.19 10.17 2.72
CA ARG A 92 7.90 11.37 3.20
C ARG A 92 7.74 12.53 2.21
N ARG A 93 7.98 12.29 0.92
CA ARG A 93 7.80 13.32 -0.12
C ARG A 93 6.35 13.77 -0.24
N MET A 94 5.39 12.86 -0.13
CA MET A 94 3.97 13.24 -0.10
C MET A 94 3.67 14.18 1.08
N ARG A 95 4.23 13.90 2.25
CA ARG A 95 4.06 14.77 3.44
C ARG A 95 4.70 16.13 3.25
N GLU A 96 5.91 16.19 2.68
CA GLU A 96 6.59 17.44 2.32
C GLU A 96 5.74 18.27 1.37
N ASN A 97 5.23 17.65 0.29
CA ASN A 97 4.34 18.31 -0.67
C ASN A 97 3.04 18.82 -0.03
N LEU A 98 2.50 18.12 0.97
CA LEU A 98 1.29 18.56 1.68
C LEU A 98 1.58 19.75 2.60
N ASP A 99 2.68 19.69 3.35
CA ASP A 99 3.12 20.74 4.28
C ASP A 99 3.45 22.04 3.55
N GLU A 100 4.15 21.96 2.41
CA GLU A 100 4.47 23.12 1.55
C GLU A 100 3.21 23.85 1.04
N GLN A 101 2.10 23.14 0.91
CA GLN A 101 0.82 23.68 0.46
C GLN A 101 -0.12 24.04 1.62
N GLY A 102 0.35 23.91 2.87
CA GLY A 102 -0.39 24.25 4.08
C GLY A 102 -1.42 23.21 4.52
N PHE A 103 -1.31 21.95 4.06
CA PHE A 103 -2.18 20.86 4.50
C PHE A 103 -1.57 20.12 5.69
N GLU A 104 -2.33 19.97 6.77
CA GLU A 104 -1.94 19.18 7.96
C GLU A 104 -2.10 17.66 7.78
N GLN A 105 -2.51 17.23 6.59
CA GLN A 105 -2.77 15.83 6.27
C GLN A 105 -1.49 15.00 6.37
N VAL A 106 -1.57 13.86 7.07
CA VAL A 106 -0.48 12.89 7.13
C VAL A 106 -0.87 11.67 6.29
N PRO A 107 -0.16 11.39 5.19
CA PRO A 107 -0.37 10.18 4.39
C PRO A 107 -0.14 8.93 5.23
N GLN A 108 -1.07 7.98 5.15
CA GLN A 108 -0.98 6.69 5.83
C GLN A 108 -0.97 5.54 4.81
N LEU A 109 -0.08 4.56 5.01
CA LEU A 109 -0.01 3.32 4.24
C LEU A 109 -0.58 2.17 5.07
N SER A 110 -1.59 1.52 4.53
CA SER A 110 -2.21 0.31 5.07
C SER A 110 -1.99 -0.86 4.12
N SER A 111 -1.78 -2.07 4.64
CA SER A 111 -1.48 -3.24 3.81
C SER A 111 -2.19 -4.50 4.33
N SER A 112 -2.65 -5.34 3.40
CA SER A 112 -3.20 -6.67 3.67
C SER A 112 -2.15 -7.71 4.08
N ARG A 113 -0.86 -7.36 3.97
CA ARG A 113 0.29 -8.17 4.37
C ARG A 113 1.25 -7.29 5.18
N ILE A 114 2.06 -7.91 6.02
CA ILE A 114 3.20 -7.20 6.61
C ILE A 114 4.10 -6.75 5.46
N ILE A 115 4.46 -5.48 5.46
CA ILE A 115 5.29 -4.85 4.45
C ILE A 115 6.56 -4.32 5.10
N ASP A 116 7.70 -4.52 4.47
CA ASP A 116 8.89 -3.74 4.77
C ASP A 116 8.80 -2.41 4.03
N VAL A 117 8.64 -1.32 4.78
CA VAL A 117 8.47 0.03 4.21
C VAL A 117 9.73 0.56 3.53
N ASN A 118 10.87 -0.10 3.71
CA ASN A 118 12.13 0.20 3.01
C ASN A 118 12.21 -0.50 1.64
N GLU A 119 11.30 -1.44 1.34
CA GLU A 119 11.20 -2.00 0.01
C GLU A 119 10.74 -0.96 -0.99
N ARG A 120 11.13 -1.19 -2.26
CA ARG A 120 10.76 -0.37 -3.41
C ARG A 120 9.24 -0.20 -3.51
N MET A 121 8.82 1.04 -3.74
CA MET A 121 7.44 1.35 -4.06
C MET A 121 7.09 0.86 -5.48
N THR A 122 6.00 0.11 -5.60
CA THR A 122 5.52 -0.43 -6.87
C THR A 122 4.04 -0.11 -7.05
N ILE A 123 3.67 0.34 -8.25
CA ILE A 123 2.26 0.51 -8.66
C ILE A 123 1.86 -0.59 -9.64
N VAL A 124 2.81 -1.01 -10.47
CA VAL A 124 2.64 -2.12 -11.39
C VAL A 124 2.94 -3.41 -10.64
N ASN A 125 2.05 -4.40 -10.77
CA ASN A 125 2.31 -5.75 -10.28
C ASN A 125 3.43 -6.37 -11.13
N ASP A 126 4.55 -6.70 -10.50
CA ASP A 126 5.71 -7.33 -11.16
C ASP A 126 5.37 -8.74 -11.69
N ASN A 127 4.36 -9.41 -11.13
CA ASN A 127 3.88 -10.75 -11.54
C ASN A 127 2.39 -10.71 -11.93
N PRO A 128 2.04 -10.11 -13.08
CA PRO A 128 0.64 -9.99 -13.49
C PRO A 128 0.08 -11.34 -13.94
N SER A 129 -0.91 -11.86 -13.21
CA SER A 129 -1.65 -13.08 -13.57
C SER A 129 -3.04 -12.81 -14.15
N GLY A 130 -3.49 -11.54 -14.14
CA GLY A 130 -4.80 -11.11 -14.63
C GLY A 130 -4.79 -10.54 -16.05
N VAL A 131 -5.97 -10.47 -16.67
CA VAL A 131 -6.17 -9.89 -18.01
C VAL A 131 -6.32 -8.36 -18.02
N LYS A 132 -6.31 -7.71 -16.85
CA LYS A 132 -6.46 -6.26 -16.68
C LYS A 132 -5.23 -5.69 -15.98
N ARG A 133 -4.76 -4.54 -16.47
CA ARG A 133 -3.68 -3.74 -15.85
C ARG A 133 -4.25 -2.42 -15.35
N ALA A 134 -3.69 -1.89 -14.27
CA ALA A 134 -3.96 -0.50 -13.89
C ALA A 134 -3.40 0.42 -14.99
N VAL A 135 -4.20 1.39 -15.42
CA VAL A 135 -3.76 2.46 -16.32
C VAL A 135 -3.68 3.71 -15.46
N LEU A 136 -2.49 4.29 -15.36
CA LEU A 136 -2.25 5.61 -14.76
C LEU A 136 -2.24 6.67 -15.86
#